data_AF-A0A7S0F6K0-F1
#
_entry.id   AF-A0A7S0F6K0-F1
#
_cell.length_a   1.000
_cell.length_b   1.000
_cell.length_c   1.000
_cell.angle_alpha   90.00
_cell.angle_beta   90.00
_cell.angle_gamma   90.00
#
_symmetry.space_group_name_H-M   'P 1'
#
loop_
_entity.id
_entity.type
_entity.pdbx_description
1 polymer ?
#
loop_
_entity_poly.entity_id
_entity_poly.type
_entity_poly.pdbx_seq_one_letter_code
_entity_poly.pdbx_strand_id
1 'polypeptide(L)'
;MAAQAHLQVEAYHLEVLNHNFRDWDHVRFPQPFFASSTVIIETFEPGRIITEIIDRFDSQAATLEDDTRGYDLMPLELSKFLLTSGLAVYMKMLLVDNLMHADLHPGNIMFDLGPVSQTSKQQAITLVDAGMVAQLSDAESANFIGLIICLGEGDGRRAAEFALKFSSNNQNMEPKRREAFIDGMEAMFAVKCRGYGTNVNAGNVLRGVLSLINDHHIRIEANYATLVINVLCIESMGHSLCPSYNLLDASKPLLRTYQRICFEKDGLTPRRDPRFLKKVRQIMPIMYRRKDRRDAIFFKKIENQRRAKAFADRQKEMQK
;
A
#
# COMPACT_ATOMS: atom_id res chain seq x y z
N MET A 1 1.25 -16.82 17.45
CA MET A 1 1.32 -18.04 16.61
C MET A 1 0.24 -19.07 16.93
N ALA A 2 -0.12 -19.35 18.20
CA ALA A 2 -1.17 -20.34 18.50
C ALA A 2 -2.57 -20.03 17.89
N ALA A 3 -2.93 -18.75 17.73
CA ALA A 3 -4.19 -18.35 17.10
C ALA A 3 -4.27 -18.68 15.59
N GLN A 4 -3.12 -18.86 14.91
CA GLN A 4 -3.06 -19.19 13.48
C GLN A 4 -3.50 -20.63 13.18
N ALA A 5 -3.52 -21.51 14.19
CA ALA A 5 -3.96 -22.89 14.03
C ALA A 5 -5.49 -23.05 14.11
N HIS A 6 -6.24 -21.98 14.39
CA HIS A 6 -7.68 -22.00 14.57
C HIS A 6 -8.39 -21.27 13.43
N LEU A 7 -8.88 -22.00 12.43
CA LEU A 7 -9.52 -21.42 11.23
C LEU A 7 -10.79 -20.59 11.53
N GLN A 8 -11.43 -20.80 12.68
CA GLN A 8 -12.50 -19.93 13.18
C GLN A 8 -12.07 -18.47 13.40
N VAL A 9 -10.79 -18.21 13.68
CA VAL A 9 -10.25 -16.85 13.81
C VAL A 9 -10.15 -16.19 12.44
N GLU A 10 -9.70 -16.94 11.44
CA GLU A 10 -9.68 -16.49 10.04
C GLU A 10 -11.08 -16.17 9.52
N ALA A 11 -12.06 -17.05 9.78
CA ALA A 11 -13.45 -16.80 9.42
C ALA A 11 -13.98 -15.49 10.04
N TYR A 12 -13.70 -15.26 11.32
CA TYR A 12 -14.07 -14.00 11.98
C TYR A 12 -13.40 -12.79 11.31
N HIS A 13 -12.12 -12.88 10.94
CA HIS A 13 -11.44 -11.80 10.22
C HIS A 13 -12.09 -11.53 8.86
N LEU A 14 -12.45 -12.57 8.11
CA LEU A 14 -13.18 -12.45 6.85
C LEU A 14 -14.52 -11.76 7.05
N GLU A 15 -15.30 -12.13 8.08
CA GLU A 15 -16.57 -11.46 8.40
C GLU A 15 -16.38 -9.95 8.67
N VAL A 16 -15.35 -9.59 9.45
CA VAL A 16 -15.05 -8.18 9.76
C VAL A 16 -14.61 -7.42 8.50
N LEU A 17 -13.77 -8.02 7.66
CA LEU A 17 -13.34 -7.42 6.39
C LEU A 17 -14.52 -7.23 5.45
N ASN A 18 -15.36 -8.25 5.28
CA ASN A 18 -16.59 -8.17 4.49
C ASN A 18 -17.53 -7.06 5.01
N HIS A 19 -17.69 -6.95 6.32
CA HIS A 19 -18.47 -5.86 6.90
C HIS A 19 -17.84 -4.50 6.60
N ASN A 20 -16.52 -4.34 6.78
CA ASN A 20 -15.82 -3.08 6.58
C ASN A 20 -15.87 -2.61 5.13
N PHE A 21 -15.87 -3.52 4.17
CA PHE A 21 -15.85 -3.24 2.73
C PHE A 21 -17.20 -3.41 2.01
N ARG A 22 -18.29 -3.67 2.75
CA ARG A 22 -19.65 -3.86 2.19
C ARG A 22 -20.15 -2.80 1.20
N ASP A 23 -19.63 -1.57 1.30
CA ASP A 23 -20.00 -0.44 0.43
C ASP A 23 -19.08 -0.30 -0.80
N TRP A 24 -18.16 -1.26 -1.02
CA TRP A 24 -17.14 -1.26 -2.08
C TRP A 24 -17.35 -2.44 -3.03
N ASP A 25 -18.22 -2.27 -4.04
CA ASP A 25 -18.61 -3.32 -4.99
C ASP A 25 -17.45 -3.98 -5.79
N HIS A 26 -16.29 -3.32 -5.82
CA HIS A 26 -15.09 -3.74 -6.56
C HIS A 26 -14.04 -4.40 -5.65
N VAL A 27 -14.37 -4.65 -4.38
CA VAL A 27 -13.51 -5.34 -3.41
C VAL A 27 -14.29 -6.50 -2.80
N ARG A 28 -13.70 -7.69 -2.83
CA ARG A 28 -14.30 -8.92 -2.35
C ARG A 28 -13.37 -9.62 -1.37
N PHE A 29 -13.99 -10.39 -0.48
CA PHE A 29 -13.34 -11.34 0.39
C PHE A 29 -14.22 -12.60 0.40
N PRO A 30 -13.65 -13.80 0.54
CA PRO A 30 -14.44 -15.00 0.77
C PRO A 30 -15.44 -14.81 1.93
N GLN A 31 -16.65 -15.32 1.77
CA GLN A 31 -17.72 -15.28 2.79
C GLN A 31 -17.74 -16.63 3.52
N PRO A 32 -17.39 -16.68 4.81
CA PRO A 32 -17.49 -17.91 5.58
C PRO A 32 -18.95 -18.32 5.80
N PHE A 33 -19.25 -19.60 5.55
CA PHE A 33 -20.54 -20.23 5.88
C PHE A 33 -20.45 -21.11 7.13
N PHE A 34 -19.28 -21.73 7.34
CA PHE A 34 -19.01 -22.59 8.47
C PHE A 34 -17.53 -22.47 8.85
N ALA A 35 -17.26 -22.40 10.14
CA ALA A 35 -15.89 -22.42 10.63
C ALA A 35 -15.79 -23.21 11.93
N SER A 36 -14.73 -24.00 12.03
CA SER A 36 -14.27 -24.67 13.24
C SER A 36 -12.79 -24.36 13.45
N SER A 37 -12.16 -24.95 14.45
CA SER A 37 -10.71 -24.79 14.63
C SER A 37 -9.89 -25.38 13.48
N THR A 38 -10.43 -26.34 12.71
CA THR A 38 -9.67 -27.09 11.69
C THR A 38 -10.23 -27.00 10.28
N VAL A 39 -11.45 -26.51 10.10
CA VAL A 39 -12.10 -26.41 8.78
C VAL A 39 -12.81 -25.06 8.66
N ILE A 40 -12.63 -24.39 7.53
CA ILE A 40 -13.45 -23.28 7.07
C ILE A 40 -14.13 -23.70 5.75
N ILE A 41 -15.41 -23.36 5.61
CA ILE A 41 -16.17 -23.47 4.37
C ILE A 41 -16.62 -22.05 4.02
N GLU A 42 -16.21 -21.58 2.84
CA GLU A 42 -16.42 -20.21 2.39
C GLU A 42 -16.78 -20.15 0.90
N THR A 43 -17.15 -18.97 0.41
CA THR A 43 -17.40 -18.78 -1.02
C THR A 43 -16.14 -18.95 -1.85
N PHE A 44 -16.31 -19.53 -3.03
CA PHE A 44 -15.27 -19.51 -4.06
C PHE A 44 -15.27 -18.14 -4.74
N GLU A 45 -14.14 -17.44 -4.69
CA GLU A 45 -13.96 -16.16 -5.36
C GLU A 45 -13.26 -16.35 -6.71
N PRO A 46 -13.87 -15.94 -7.85
CA PRO A 46 -13.22 -16.03 -9.14
C PRO A 46 -12.08 -15.01 -9.24
N GLY A 47 -11.01 -15.37 -9.96
CA GLY A 47 -9.93 -14.45 -10.26
C GLY A 47 -8.61 -15.14 -10.56
N ARG A 48 -7.58 -14.35 -10.84
CA ARG A 48 -6.19 -14.78 -10.95
C ARG A 48 -5.34 -14.02 -9.95
N ILE A 49 -4.35 -14.70 -9.36
CA ILE A 49 -3.36 -14.05 -8.50
C ILE A 49 -2.60 -13.01 -9.33
N ILE A 50 -2.30 -11.86 -8.74
CA ILE A 50 -1.69 -10.74 -9.48
C ILE A 50 -0.32 -11.10 -10.07
N THR A 51 0.44 -11.99 -9.42
CA THR A 51 1.73 -12.48 -9.92
C THR A 51 1.57 -13.20 -11.25
N GLU A 52 0.53 -14.03 -11.43
CA GLU A 52 0.28 -14.69 -12.72
C GLU A 52 0.00 -13.68 -13.83
N ILE A 53 -0.67 -12.57 -13.51
CA ILE A 53 -0.97 -11.51 -14.47
C ILE A 53 0.34 -10.83 -14.88
N ILE A 54 1.17 -10.44 -13.91
CA ILE A 54 2.48 -9.80 -14.15
C ILE A 54 3.39 -10.73 -14.96
N ASP A 55 3.56 -11.98 -14.50
CA ASP A 55 4.43 -12.99 -15.13
C ASP A 55 4.01 -13.30 -16.56
N ARG A 56 2.69 -13.30 -16.86
CA ARG A 56 2.19 -13.45 -18.24
C ARG A 56 2.73 -12.34 -19.14
N PHE A 57 2.61 -11.08 -18.72
CA PHE A 57 3.06 -9.95 -19.54
C PHE A 57 4.59 -9.88 -19.61
N ASP A 58 5.30 -10.20 -18.53
CA ASP A 58 6.76 -10.26 -18.53
C ASP A 58 7.28 -11.38 -19.45
N SER A 59 6.64 -12.55 -19.43
CA SER A 59 6.97 -13.65 -20.35
C SER A 59 6.69 -13.27 -21.80
N GLN A 60 5.60 -12.55 -22.07
CA GLN A 60 5.30 -12.07 -23.42
C GLN A 60 6.34 -11.04 -23.87
N ALA A 61 6.74 -10.11 -23.00
CA ALA A 61 7.77 -9.12 -23.31
C ALA A 61 9.13 -9.76 -23.58
N ALA A 62 9.49 -10.82 -22.84
CA ALA A 62 10.73 -11.57 -23.05
C ALA A 62 10.83 -12.26 -24.44
N THR A 63 9.72 -12.39 -25.17
CA THR A 63 9.71 -12.91 -26.56
C THR A 63 9.99 -11.85 -27.62
N LEU A 64 9.98 -10.56 -27.25
CA LEU A 64 10.26 -9.45 -28.15
C LEU A 64 11.77 -9.14 -28.16
N GLU A 65 12.31 -8.80 -29.33
CA GLU A 65 13.74 -8.51 -29.51
C GLU A 65 14.15 -7.08 -29.06
N ASP A 66 13.23 -6.31 -28.47
CA ASP A 66 13.47 -4.94 -27.98
C ASP A 66 13.47 -4.86 -26.44
N ASP A 67 13.78 -3.68 -25.87
CA ASP A 67 13.76 -3.44 -24.42
C ASP A 67 12.33 -3.27 -23.85
N THR A 68 11.33 -3.89 -24.49
CA THR A 68 9.96 -3.89 -23.98
C THR A 68 9.87 -4.67 -22.68
N ARG A 69 9.17 -4.12 -21.69
CA ARG A 69 8.89 -4.79 -20.41
C ARG A 69 7.43 -5.21 -20.32
N GLY A 70 7.08 -6.13 -19.41
CA GLY A 70 5.70 -6.60 -19.29
C GLY A 70 4.71 -5.47 -19.00
N TYR A 71 5.09 -4.48 -18.20
CA TYR A 71 4.25 -3.30 -17.92
C TYR A 71 3.98 -2.43 -19.16
N ASP A 72 4.80 -2.50 -20.22
CA ASP A 72 4.57 -1.78 -21.48
C ASP A 72 3.47 -2.46 -22.30
N LEU A 73 3.41 -3.79 -22.24
CA LEU A 73 2.39 -4.62 -22.89
C LEU A 73 1.06 -4.65 -22.11
N MET A 74 1.12 -4.45 -20.80
CA MET A 74 -0.07 -4.45 -19.95
C MET A 74 -1.05 -3.34 -20.37
N PRO A 75 -2.34 -3.66 -20.56
CA PRO A 75 -3.37 -2.65 -20.84
C PRO A 75 -3.40 -1.58 -19.74
N LEU A 76 -3.36 -0.31 -20.14
CA LEU A 76 -3.23 0.78 -19.16
C LEU A 76 -4.41 0.86 -18.19
N GLU A 77 -5.62 0.55 -18.66
CA GLU A 77 -6.81 0.50 -17.80
C GLU A 77 -6.72 -0.62 -16.76
N LEU A 78 -6.06 -1.74 -17.10
CA LEU A 78 -5.78 -2.79 -16.12
C LEU A 78 -4.79 -2.27 -15.07
N SER A 79 -3.61 -1.78 -15.46
CA SER A 79 -2.62 -1.24 -14.52
C SER A 79 -3.24 -0.17 -13.61
N LYS A 80 -4.03 0.74 -14.18
CA LYS A 80 -4.77 1.76 -13.45
C LYS A 80 -5.70 1.17 -12.41
N PHE A 81 -6.55 0.21 -12.79
CA PHE A 81 -7.46 -0.44 -11.85
C PHE A 81 -6.68 -1.11 -10.71
N LEU A 82 -5.69 -1.95 -11.02
CA LEU A 82 -4.89 -2.68 -10.04
C LEU A 82 -4.23 -1.72 -9.02
N LEU A 83 -3.61 -0.65 -9.51
CA LEU A 83 -2.86 0.31 -8.69
C LEU A 83 -3.76 1.22 -7.86
N THR A 84 -4.84 1.74 -8.45
CA THR A 84 -5.71 2.70 -7.77
C THR A 84 -6.58 2.01 -6.74
N SER A 85 -7.20 0.88 -7.09
CA SER A 85 -8.01 0.08 -6.19
C SER A 85 -7.16 -0.58 -5.09
N GLY A 86 -6.00 -1.15 -5.43
CA GLY A 86 -5.10 -1.76 -4.44
C GLY A 86 -4.59 -0.75 -3.40
N LEU A 87 -4.16 0.43 -3.84
CA LEU A 87 -3.78 1.51 -2.94
C LEU A 87 -4.97 1.98 -2.09
N ALA A 88 -6.16 2.05 -2.67
CA ALA A 88 -7.36 2.49 -1.96
C ALA A 88 -7.77 1.52 -0.84
N VAL A 89 -7.73 0.22 -1.13
CA VAL A 89 -7.95 -0.87 -0.15
C VAL A 89 -6.95 -0.79 0.99
N TYR A 90 -5.65 -0.72 0.67
CA TYR A 90 -4.60 -0.61 1.69
C TYR A 90 -4.77 0.63 2.59
N MET A 91 -5.03 1.79 1.98
CA MET A 91 -5.23 3.04 2.73
C MET A 91 -6.50 3.01 3.58
N LYS A 92 -7.54 2.28 3.17
CA LYS A 92 -8.77 2.14 3.98
C LYS A 92 -8.50 1.28 5.21
N MET A 93 -7.87 0.11 5.01
CA MET A 93 -7.46 -0.77 6.11
C MET A 93 -6.62 -0.01 7.14
N LEU A 94 -5.66 0.78 6.66
CA LEU A 94 -4.74 1.52 7.52
C LEU A 94 -5.37 2.73 8.21
N LEU A 95 -6.02 3.63 7.45
CA LEU A 95 -6.43 4.93 7.95
C LEU A 95 -7.84 4.95 8.58
N VAL A 96 -8.67 3.94 8.28
CA VAL A 96 -10.09 3.94 8.63
C VAL A 96 -10.45 2.76 9.51
N ASP A 97 -10.11 1.56 9.06
CA ASP A 97 -10.57 0.34 9.73
C ASP A 97 -9.64 -0.06 10.88
N ASN A 98 -8.37 0.39 10.83
CA ASN A 98 -7.31 0.01 11.76
C ASN A 98 -7.19 -1.52 11.91
N LEU A 99 -7.37 -2.21 10.79
CA LEU A 99 -7.40 -3.65 10.67
C LEU A 99 -6.59 -4.01 9.44
N MET A 100 -5.35 -4.45 9.67
CA MET A 100 -4.37 -4.65 8.62
C MET A 100 -4.27 -6.12 8.29
N HIS A 101 -4.44 -6.46 7.01
CA HIS A 101 -4.06 -7.77 6.50
C HIS A 101 -2.54 -7.93 6.70
N ALA A 102 -2.14 -8.74 7.67
CA ALA A 102 -0.76 -8.83 8.13
C ALA A 102 0.13 -9.55 7.11
N ASP A 103 -0.43 -10.39 6.24
CA ASP A 103 0.32 -11.04 5.17
C ASP A 103 -0.15 -10.59 3.78
N LEU A 104 -0.13 -9.27 3.54
CA LEU A 104 -0.60 -8.68 2.29
C LEU A 104 0.51 -8.67 1.24
N HIS A 105 0.86 -9.87 0.77
CA HIS A 105 1.80 -10.07 -0.33
C HIS A 105 1.05 -10.39 -1.64
N PRO A 106 1.71 -10.30 -2.81
CA PRO A 106 1.06 -10.50 -4.11
C PRO A 106 0.33 -11.84 -4.28
N GLY A 107 0.67 -12.87 -3.51
CA GLY A 107 0.01 -14.18 -3.56
C GLY A 107 -1.42 -14.18 -2.99
N ASN A 108 -1.69 -13.27 -2.06
CA ASN A 108 -2.99 -13.13 -1.40
C ASN A 108 -3.89 -12.06 -2.06
N ILE A 109 -3.48 -11.55 -3.23
CA ILE A 109 -4.23 -10.55 -3.99
C ILE A 109 -4.62 -11.14 -5.34
N MET A 110 -5.90 -11.42 -5.49
CA MET A 110 -6.51 -11.91 -6.72
C MET A 110 -7.28 -10.81 -7.44
N PHE A 111 -7.39 -10.96 -8.75
CA PHE A 111 -8.12 -10.04 -9.61
C PHE A 111 -9.04 -10.80 -10.56
N ASP A 112 -10.30 -10.39 -10.55
CA ASP A 112 -11.29 -10.79 -11.53
C ASP A 112 -11.36 -9.71 -12.61
N LEU A 113 -11.02 -10.08 -13.84
CA LEU A 113 -11.04 -9.16 -14.98
C LEU A 113 -12.45 -9.04 -15.58
N GLY A 114 -13.37 -9.95 -15.26
CA GLY A 114 -14.60 -10.16 -16.01
C GLY A 114 -14.34 -10.42 -17.51
N PRO A 115 -15.39 -10.66 -18.32
CA PRO A 115 -15.29 -10.62 -19.78
C PRO A 115 -14.90 -9.21 -20.26
N VAL A 116 -13.88 -9.16 -21.13
CA VAL A 116 -13.22 -7.94 -21.67
C VAL A 116 -14.19 -6.98 -22.40
N SER A 117 -15.43 -7.38 -22.70
CA SER A 117 -16.37 -6.63 -23.55
C SER A 117 -17.43 -5.79 -22.82
N GLN A 118 -17.51 -5.81 -21.48
CA GLN A 118 -18.56 -5.03 -20.77
C GLN A 118 -18.02 -4.20 -19.61
N THR A 119 -18.74 -3.11 -19.33
CA THR A 119 -18.52 -2.04 -18.35
C THR A 119 -17.79 -2.45 -17.07
N SER A 120 -17.01 -1.51 -16.51
CA SER A 120 -16.25 -1.53 -15.24
C SER A 120 -16.95 -2.06 -13.97
N LYS A 121 -18.18 -2.56 -14.05
CA LYS A 121 -18.95 -3.17 -12.95
C LYS A 121 -18.56 -4.61 -12.60
N GLN A 122 -17.72 -5.29 -13.38
CA GLN A 122 -17.33 -6.68 -13.12
C GLN A 122 -15.88 -6.85 -12.66
N GLN A 123 -15.05 -5.80 -12.71
CA GLN A 123 -13.68 -5.88 -12.22
C GLN A 123 -13.67 -5.82 -10.69
N ALA A 124 -13.00 -6.79 -10.05
CA ALA A 124 -12.90 -6.83 -8.60
C ALA A 124 -11.50 -7.23 -8.14
N ILE A 125 -11.08 -6.64 -7.01
CA ILE A 125 -9.96 -7.12 -6.22
C ILE A 125 -10.50 -8.08 -5.18
N THR A 126 -9.96 -9.28 -5.11
CA THR A 126 -10.23 -10.21 -4.02
C THR A 126 -8.99 -10.33 -3.16
N LEU A 127 -9.14 -10.10 -1.86
CA LEU A 127 -8.11 -10.46 -0.88
C LEU A 127 -8.48 -11.82 -0.30
N VAL A 128 -7.55 -12.77 -0.40
CA VAL A 128 -7.68 -14.13 0.15
C VAL A 128 -6.72 -14.32 1.30
N ASP A 129 -6.92 -15.35 2.11
CA ASP A 129 -6.11 -15.68 3.29
C ASP A 129 -6.11 -14.56 4.35
N ALA A 130 -7.20 -14.49 5.11
CA ALA A 130 -7.27 -13.61 6.28
C ALA A 130 -6.76 -14.30 7.56
N GLY A 131 -5.95 -15.36 7.42
CA GLY A 131 -5.38 -16.11 8.53
C GLY A 131 -4.52 -15.24 9.44
N MET A 132 -3.94 -14.18 8.89
CA MET A 132 -3.20 -13.17 9.63
C MET A 132 -3.75 -11.77 9.40
N VAL A 133 -4.42 -11.25 10.42
CA VAL A 133 -4.82 -9.84 10.52
C VAL A 133 -4.24 -9.24 11.80
N ALA A 134 -3.70 -8.04 11.69
CA ALA A 134 -3.20 -7.25 12.80
C ALA A 134 -4.15 -6.08 13.08
N GLN A 135 -4.75 -6.08 14.26
CA GLN A 135 -5.40 -4.91 14.81
C GLN A 135 -4.37 -4.14 15.65
N LEU A 136 -4.11 -2.90 15.27
CA LEU A 136 -3.14 -2.04 15.96
C LEU A 136 -3.84 -1.27 17.07
N SER A 137 -3.14 -0.96 18.15
CA SER A 137 -3.59 0.09 19.07
C SER A 137 -3.59 1.46 18.36
N ASP A 138 -4.36 2.41 18.89
CA ASP A 138 -4.40 3.78 18.34
C ASP A 138 -2.99 4.42 18.30
N ALA A 139 -2.16 4.11 19.29
CA ALA A 139 -0.78 4.58 19.35
C ALA A 139 0.08 3.93 18.25
N GLU A 140 -0.03 2.61 18.06
CA GLU A 140 0.72 1.90 17.01
C GLU A 140 0.35 2.39 15.62
N SER A 141 -0.96 2.47 15.35
CA SER A 141 -1.50 2.97 14.09
C SER A 141 -1.00 4.39 13.80
N ALA A 142 -1.11 5.30 14.78
CA ALA A 142 -0.64 6.67 14.62
C ALA A 142 0.88 6.75 14.41
N ASN A 143 1.67 5.96 15.12
CA ASN A 143 3.13 5.95 14.95
C ASN A 143 3.52 5.47 13.55
N PHE A 144 2.89 4.39 13.06
CA PHE A 144 3.18 3.87 11.73
C PHE A 144 2.74 4.83 10.62
N ILE A 145 1.52 5.37 10.70
CA ILE A 145 1.02 6.38 9.76
C ILE A 145 1.92 7.63 9.78
N GLY A 146 2.39 8.01 10.98
CA GLY A 146 3.37 9.09 11.17
C GLY A 146 4.66 8.87 10.40
N LEU A 147 5.23 7.66 10.44
CA LEU A 147 6.39 7.29 9.64
C LEU A 147 6.11 7.47 8.14
N ILE A 148 4.99 6.94 7.63
CA ILE A 148 4.63 7.04 6.20
C ILE A 148 4.42 8.50 5.77
N ILE A 149 3.84 9.34 6.63
CA ILE A 149 3.74 10.79 6.40
C ILE A 149 5.14 11.42 6.30
N CYS A 150 6.08 11.05 7.17
CA CYS A 150 7.44 11.58 7.13
C CYS A 150 8.20 11.19 5.87
N LEU A 151 7.98 9.97 5.35
CA LEU A 151 8.46 9.57 4.02
C LEU A 151 7.89 10.49 2.93
N GLY A 152 6.60 10.80 3.02
CA GLY A 152 5.93 11.71 2.10
C GLY A 152 6.45 13.15 2.16
N GLU A 153 6.78 13.66 3.34
CA GLU A 153 7.28 15.02 3.50
C GLU A 153 8.82 15.12 3.39
N GLY A 154 9.53 14.00 3.33
CA GLY A 154 11.01 13.98 3.29
C GLY A 154 11.66 14.34 4.62
N ASP A 155 10.98 14.09 5.73
CA ASP A 155 11.38 14.54 7.07
C ASP A 155 12.06 13.40 7.85
N GLY A 156 13.38 13.27 7.70
CA GLY A 156 14.16 12.19 8.29
C GLY A 156 14.24 12.24 9.81
N ARG A 157 14.31 13.45 10.39
CA ARG A 157 14.35 13.63 11.85
C ARG A 157 13.04 13.16 12.49
N ARG A 158 11.88 13.57 11.95
CA ARG A 158 10.57 13.09 12.45
C ARG A 158 10.34 11.62 12.15
N ALA A 159 10.84 11.10 11.02
CA ALA A 159 10.81 9.67 10.74
C ALA A 159 11.55 8.86 11.82
N ALA A 160 12.71 9.32 12.27
CA ALA A 160 13.45 8.69 13.36
C ALA A 160 12.66 8.71 14.68
N GLU A 161 12.02 9.83 15.00
CA GLU A 161 11.19 9.93 16.20
C GLU A 161 10.02 8.95 16.20
N PHE A 162 9.37 8.72 15.06
CA PHE A 162 8.34 7.69 14.94
C PHE A 162 8.91 6.27 15.03
N ALA A 163 10.05 6.00 14.36
CA ALA A 163 10.69 4.69 14.42
C ALA A 163 11.11 4.32 15.86
N LEU A 164 11.58 5.29 16.66
CA LEU A 164 11.90 5.05 18.07
C LEU A 164 10.67 4.65 18.90
N LYS A 165 9.47 5.08 18.51
CA LYS A 165 8.20 4.72 19.17
C LYS A 165 7.69 3.32 18.78
N PHE A 166 8.37 2.60 17.87
CA PHE A 166 7.98 1.24 17.47
C PHE A 166 8.28 0.16 18.52
N SER A 167 8.94 0.54 19.61
CA SER A 167 9.00 -0.27 20.82
C SER A 167 9.13 0.63 22.04
N SER A 168 8.34 0.33 23.09
CA SER A 168 8.46 1.03 24.37
C SER A 168 9.84 0.87 25.01
N ASN A 169 10.58 -0.19 24.66
CA ASN A 169 11.92 -0.46 25.16
C ASN A 169 12.98 0.56 24.72
N ASN A 170 12.69 1.37 23.69
CA ASN A 170 13.62 2.39 23.21
C ASN A 170 13.57 3.68 24.05
N GLN A 171 12.60 3.82 24.97
CA GLN A 171 12.43 5.06 25.76
C GLN A 171 13.61 5.33 26.70
N ASN A 172 14.24 4.28 27.23
CA ASN A 172 15.37 4.37 28.15
C ASN A 172 16.74 4.33 27.44
N MET A 173 16.75 4.58 26.12
CA MET A 173 17.99 4.61 25.36
C MET A 173 18.85 5.83 25.73
N GLU A 174 20.15 5.61 25.87
CA GLU A 174 21.18 6.65 26.06
C GLU A 174 20.97 7.83 25.08
N PRO A 175 20.92 9.09 25.56
CA PRO A 175 20.64 10.26 24.72
C PRO A 175 21.58 10.40 23.52
N LYS A 176 22.86 10.11 23.71
CA LYS A 176 23.86 10.18 22.63
C LYS A 176 23.58 9.16 21.52
N ARG A 177 23.14 7.95 21.88
CA ARG A 177 22.79 6.90 20.90
C ARG A 177 21.49 7.24 20.18
N ARG A 178 20.53 7.85 20.90
CA ARG A 178 19.31 8.39 20.32
C ARG A 178 19.61 9.43 19.25
N GLU A 179 20.43 10.42 19.57
CA GLU A 179 20.77 11.49 18.63
C GLU A 179 21.53 10.95 17.42
N ALA A 180 22.49 10.04 17.63
CA ALA A 180 23.21 9.42 16.52
C ALA A 180 22.30 8.66 15.53
N PHE A 181 21.24 8.01 16.02
CA PHE A 181 20.23 7.38 15.15
C PHE A 181 19.40 8.42 14.38
N ILE A 182 19.01 9.50 15.05
CA ILE A 182 18.25 10.60 14.43
C ILE A 182 19.08 11.27 13.32
N ASP A 183 20.34 11.60 13.60
CA ASP A 183 21.26 12.20 12.63
C ASP A 183 21.51 11.26 11.44
N GLY A 184 21.66 9.96 11.70
CA GLY A 184 21.79 8.95 10.64
C GLY A 184 20.57 8.88 9.73
N MET A 185 19.36 8.96 10.31
CA MET A 185 18.10 9.00 9.55
C MET A 185 17.98 10.28 8.71
N GLU A 186 18.31 11.43 9.30
CA GLU A 186 18.29 12.73 8.63
C GLU A 186 19.25 12.77 7.44
N ALA A 187 20.49 12.29 7.63
CA ALA A 187 21.47 12.17 6.56
C ALA A 187 21.02 11.22 5.44
N MET A 188 20.43 10.07 5.79
CA MET A 188 19.90 9.11 4.81
C MET A 188 18.75 9.71 4.00
N PHE A 189 17.82 10.41 4.65
CA PHE A 189 16.69 11.07 3.98
C PHE A 189 17.15 12.18 3.04
N ALA A 190 18.14 12.99 3.44
CA ALA A 190 18.69 14.05 2.58
C ALA A 190 19.18 13.52 1.22
N VAL A 191 19.67 12.28 1.18
CA VAL A 191 20.14 11.62 -0.05
C VAL A 191 19.01 10.90 -0.78
N LYS A 192 18.17 10.14 -0.07
CA LYS A 192 17.25 9.16 -0.68
C LYS A 192 15.78 9.60 -0.72
N CYS A 193 15.38 10.60 0.06
CA CYS A 193 13.98 10.96 0.28
C CYS A 193 13.78 12.48 0.31
N ARG A 194 13.50 13.09 -0.85
CA ARG A 194 13.17 14.52 -0.96
C ARG A 194 11.67 14.82 -0.85
N GLY A 195 10.87 13.83 -0.44
CA GLY A 195 9.43 13.94 -0.24
C GLY A 195 8.59 13.91 -1.53
N TYR A 196 7.35 14.37 -1.41
CA TYR A 196 6.34 14.26 -2.46
C TYR A 196 6.73 15.04 -3.73
N GLY A 197 6.49 14.44 -4.89
CA GLY A 197 6.71 15.03 -6.20
C GLY A 197 8.15 14.93 -6.69
N THR A 198 9.04 14.27 -5.93
CA THR A 198 10.44 14.03 -6.33
C THR A 198 10.68 12.59 -6.77
N ASN A 199 9.62 11.84 -7.07
CA ASN A 199 9.66 10.43 -7.46
C ASN A 199 10.44 9.53 -6.48
N VAL A 200 10.17 9.68 -5.18
CA VAL A 200 10.81 8.88 -4.13
C VAL A 200 10.46 7.41 -4.31
N ASN A 201 11.47 6.54 -4.35
CA ASN A 201 11.26 5.10 -4.20
C ASN A 201 11.09 4.77 -2.72
N ALA A 202 9.84 4.64 -2.27
CA ALA A 202 9.53 4.40 -0.86
C ALA A 202 10.14 3.09 -0.35
N GLY A 203 10.25 2.07 -1.20
CA GLY A 203 10.87 0.79 -0.84
C GLY A 203 12.34 0.92 -0.46
N ASN A 204 13.11 1.70 -1.21
CA ASN A 204 14.53 1.97 -0.96
C ASN A 204 14.74 2.79 0.31
N VAL A 205 13.84 3.75 0.59
CA VAL A 205 13.87 4.53 1.82
C VAL A 205 13.57 3.62 3.03
N LEU A 206 12.51 2.79 2.96
CA LEU A 206 12.15 1.87 4.04
C LEU A 206 13.24 0.80 4.30
N ARG A 207 13.86 0.26 3.25
CA ARG A 207 15.03 -0.62 3.40
C ARG A 207 16.19 0.09 4.11
N GLY A 208 16.42 1.36 3.79
CA GLY A 208 17.40 2.20 4.50
C GLY A 208 17.05 2.43 5.97
N VAL A 209 15.77 2.69 6.27
CA VAL A 209 15.24 2.80 7.64
C VAL A 209 15.49 1.51 8.42
N LEU A 210 15.16 0.35 7.84
CA LEU A 210 15.38 -0.95 8.47
C LEU A 210 16.87 -1.24 8.70
N SER A 211 17.75 -0.86 7.77
CA SER A 211 19.21 -0.96 7.96
C SER A 211 19.66 -0.14 9.17
N LEU A 212 19.26 1.14 9.25
CA LEU A 212 19.62 2.00 10.39
C LEU A 212 19.06 1.49 11.72
N ILE A 213 17.84 0.96 11.73
CA ILE A 213 17.24 0.32 12.90
C ILE A 213 18.13 -0.84 13.36
N ASN A 214 18.59 -1.68 12.43
CA ASN A 214 19.45 -2.81 12.74
C ASN A 214 20.84 -2.36 13.22
N ASP A 215 21.48 -1.43 12.51
CA ASP A 215 22.83 -0.92 12.78
C ASP A 215 22.92 -0.22 14.15
N HIS A 216 21.87 0.51 14.52
CA HIS A 216 21.76 1.16 15.82
C HIS A 216 21.08 0.27 16.88
N HIS A 217 20.81 -1.01 16.58
CA HIS A 217 20.14 -1.99 17.44
C HIS A 217 18.85 -1.45 18.11
N ILE A 218 18.05 -0.71 17.34
CA ILE A 218 16.73 -0.23 17.77
C ILE A 218 15.77 -1.40 17.78
N ARG A 219 14.97 -1.53 18.85
CA ARG A 219 13.96 -2.59 18.94
C ARG A 219 12.70 -2.18 18.20
N ILE A 220 12.14 -3.12 17.44
CA ILE A 220 10.84 -2.98 16.78
C ILE A 220 9.94 -4.15 17.19
N GLU A 221 8.68 -3.85 17.49
CA GLU A 221 7.68 -4.89 17.73
C GLU A 221 7.26 -5.56 16.42
N ALA A 222 6.85 -6.83 16.50
CA ALA A 222 6.56 -7.65 15.32
C ALA A 222 5.50 -7.03 14.41
N ASN A 223 4.46 -6.42 14.99
CA ASN A 223 3.40 -5.73 14.25
C ASN A 223 3.97 -4.67 13.29
N TYR A 224 4.92 -3.83 13.73
CA TYR A 224 5.51 -2.81 12.86
C TYR A 224 6.38 -3.42 11.76
N ALA A 225 7.13 -4.48 12.06
CA ALA A 225 7.92 -5.17 11.05
C ALA A 225 7.01 -5.67 9.92
N THR A 226 5.91 -6.34 10.28
CA THR A 226 4.85 -6.77 9.36
C THR A 226 4.30 -5.63 8.51
N LEU A 227 3.96 -4.48 9.12
CA LEU A 227 3.44 -3.33 8.38
C LEU A 227 4.45 -2.76 7.38
N VAL A 228 5.73 -2.68 7.75
CA VAL A 228 6.79 -2.23 6.84
C VAL A 228 6.95 -3.19 5.67
N ILE A 229 6.95 -4.51 5.92
CA ILE A 229 7.02 -5.53 4.87
C ILE A 229 5.83 -5.41 3.92
N ASN A 230 4.61 -5.22 4.41
CA ASN A 230 3.44 -4.99 3.56
C ASN A 230 3.62 -3.78 2.64
N VAL A 231 4.16 -2.67 3.14
CA VAL A 231 4.43 -1.49 2.28
C VAL A 231 5.48 -1.83 1.21
N LEU A 232 6.52 -2.60 1.56
CA LEU A 232 7.54 -3.03 0.60
C LEU A 232 6.95 -3.93 -0.50
N CYS A 233 6.09 -4.88 -0.14
CA CYS A 233 5.40 -5.77 -1.08
C CYS A 233 4.50 -4.98 -2.04
N ILE A 234 3.70 -4.05 -1.51
CA ILE A 234 2.78 -3.24 -2.32
C ILE A 234 3.54 -2.26 -3.21
N GLU A 235 4.64 -1.66 -2.73
CA GLU A 235 5.49 -0.78 -3.53
C GLU A 235 6.18 -1.53 -4.68
N SER A 236 6.75 -2.70 -4.40
CA SER A 236 7.36 -3.55 -5.42
C SER A 236 6.34 -3.97 -6.47
N MET A 237 5.15 -4.41 -6.04
CA MET A 237 4.06 -4.76 -6.94
C MET A 237 3.62 -3.56 -7.78
N GLY A 238 3.50 -2.38 -7.15
CA GLY A 238 3.15 -1.15 -7.86
C GLY A 238 4.17 -0.80 -8.96
N HIS A 239 5.45 -1.00 -8.67
CA HIS A 239 6.53 -0.81 -9.63
C HIS A 239 6.43 -1.78 -10.81
N SER A 240 6.16 -3.07 -10.56
CA SER A 240 5.96 -4.07 -11.63
C SER A 240 4.74 -3.77 -12.52
N LEU A 241 3.70 -3.12 -11.99
CA LEU A 241 2.48 -2.79 -12.74
C LEU A 241 2.60 -1.50 -13.56
N CYS A 242 3.19 -0.46 -12.98
CA CYS A 242 3.45 0.81 -13.67
C CYS A 242 4.56 1.59 -12.95
N PRO A 243 5.83 1.50 -13.39
CA PRO A 243 6.96 2.15 -12.72
C PRO A 243 6.81 3.68 -12.57
N SER A 244 6.07 4.31 -13.48
CA SER A 244 5.85 5.76 -13.46
C SER A 244 4.83 6.21 -12.41
N TYR A 245 4.00 5.30 -11.90
CA TYR A 245 2.97 5.62 -10.91
C TYR A 245 3.54 5.48 -9.49
N ASN A 246 3.91 6.62 -8.91
CA ASN A 246 4.46 6.68 -7.56
C ASN A 246 3.36 6.53 -6.49
N LEU A 247 3.33 5.40 -5.78
CA LEU A 247 2.32 5.12 -4.75
C LEU A 247 2.35 6.11 -3.59
N LEU A 248 3.54 6.56 -3.18
CA LEU A 248 3.69 7.54 -2.11
C LEU A 248 3.01 8.85 -2.52
N ASP A 249 3.30 9.37 -3.72
CA ASP A 249 2.65 10.58 -4.24
C ASP A 249 1.13 10.40 -4.41
N ALA A 250 0.70 9.22 -4.86
CA ALA A 250 -0.71 8.90 -5.02
C ALA A 250 -1.48 8.84 -3.69
N SER A 251 -0.79 8.54 -2.58
CA SER A 251 -1.35 8.49 -1.22
C SER A 251 -1.42 9.86 -0.52
N LYS A 252 -0.65 10.85 -1.00
CA LYS A 252 -0.55 12.21 -0.45
C LYS A 252 -1.86 12.85 0.00
N PRO A 253 -2.96 12.89 -0.81
CA PRO A 253 -4.19 13.54 -0.38
C PRO A 253 -4.82 12.86 0.84
N LEU A 254 -4.72 11.54 0.95
CA LEU A 254 -5.27 10.76 2.06
C LEU A 254 -4.44 11.00 3.33
N LEU A 255 -3.11 10.85 3.24
CA LEU A 255 -2.19 11.01 4.36
C LEU A 255 -2.20 12.43 4.94
N ARG A 256 -2.18 13.47 4.09
CA ARG A 256 -2.24 14.87 4.57
C ARG A 256 -3.57 15.20 5.25
N THR A 257 -4.66 14.59 4.78
CA THR A 257 -5.98 14.81 5.40
C THR A 257 -6.06 14.11 6.74
N TYR A 258 -5.58 12.87 6.82
CA TYR A 258 -5.45 12.15 8.08
C TYR A 258 -4.58 12.95 9.07
N GLN A 259 -3.41 13.43 8.63
CA GLN A 259 -2.52 14.25 9.47
C GLN A 259 -3.24 15.47 10.07
N ARG A 260 -3.96 16.24 9.24
CA ARG A 260 -4.67 17.46 9.70
C ARG A 260 -5.76 17.19 10.72
N ILE A 261 -6.40 16.02 10.63
CA ILE A 261 -7.52 15.64 11.49
C ILE A 261 -7.00 14.99 12.77
N CYS A 262 -6.06 14.06 12.64
CA CYS A 262 -5.64 13.14 13.70
C CYS A 262 -4.34 13.53 14.40
N PHE A 263 -3.58 14.53 13.91
CA PHE A 263 -2.36 15.00 14.58
C PHE A 263 -2.50 16.45 15.04
N GLU A 264 -1.74 16.82 16.07
CA GLU A 264 -1.55 18.21 16.47
C GLU A 264 -0.77 19.00 15.41
N LYS A 265 -0.62 20.32 15.63
CA LYS A 265 0.09 21.20 14.69
C LYS A 265 1.58 20.84 14.56
N ASP A 266 2.15 20.15 15.53
CA ASP A 266 3.51 19.62 15.50
C ASP A 266 3.69 18.46 14.48
N GLY A 267 2.58 17.84 14.03
CA GLY A 267 2.59 16.69 13.15
C GLY A 267 3.23 15.42 13.75
N LEU A 268 3.50 15.39 15.05
CA LEU A 268 4.16 14.30 15.78
C LEU A 268 3.25 13.69 16.83
N THR A 269 2.37 14.50 17.40
CA THR A 269 1.49 14.10 18.50
C THR A 269 0.12 13.70 17.95
N PRO A 270 -0.31 12.43 18.12
CA PRO A 270 -1.64 12.01 17.74
C PRO A 270 -2.69 12.59 18.70
N ARG A 271 -3.82 13.03 18.15
CA ARG A 271 -4.99 13.42 18.92
C ARG A 271 -5.72 12.17 19.40
N ARG A 272 -5.94 12.06 20.70
CA ARG A 272 -6.51 10.87 21.36
C ARG A 272 -8.05 10.81 21.36
N ASP A 273 -8.74 11.70 20.65
CA ASP A 273 -10.21 11.73 20.64
C ASP A 273 -10.79 10.86 19.49
N PRO A 274 -11.56 9.79 19.80
CA PRO A 274 -12.19 8.92 18.80
C PRO A 274 -13.08 9.65 17.79
N ARG A 275 -13.58 10.84 18.11
CA ARG A 275 -14.38 11.67 17.18
C ARG A 275 -13.60 12.03 15.92
N PHE A 276 -12.27 12.12 15.99
CA PHE A 276 -11.43 12.42 14.83
C PHE A 276 -11.41 11.25 13.83
N LEU A 277 -11.32 10.00 14.31
CA LEU A 277 -11.43 8.81 13.45
C LEU A 277 -12.82 8.71 12.79
N LYS A 278 -13.88 9.02 13.54
CA LYS A 278 -15.24 9.10 12.98
C LYS A 278 -15.32 10.15 11.86
N LYS A 279 -14.67 11.30 12.05
CA LYS A 279 -14.60 12.36 11.04
C LYS A 279 -13.80 11.94 9.80
N VAL A 280 -12.69 11.21 9.98
CA VAL A 280 -11.95 10.60 8.86
C VAL A 280 -12.90 9.71 8.07
N ARG A 281 -13.55 8.73 8.71
CA ARG A 281 -14.48 7.80 8.04
C ARG A 281 -15.57 8.50 7.22
N GLN A 282 -16.13 9.61 7.72
CA GLN A 282 -17.14 10.39 7.01
C GLN A 282 -16.60 11.13 5.77
N ILE A 283 -15.35 11.57 5.80
CA ILE A 283 -14.73 12.37 4.74
C ILE A 283 -14.05 11.47 3.68
N MET A 284 -13.67 10.24 4.03
CA MET A 284 -12.95 9.34 3.11
C MET A 284 -13.63 9.11 1.75
N PRO A 285 -14.96 8.92 1.63
CA PRO A 285 -15.59 8.77 0.32
C PRO A 285 -15.43 9.99 -0.61
N ILE A 286 -15.31 11.19 -0.05
CA ILE A 286 -15.04 12.43 -0.80
C ILE A 286 -13.56 12.46 -1.21
N MET A 287 -12.68 11.98 -0.34
CA MET A 287 -11.24 11.97 -0.57
C MET A 287 -10.84 10.95 -1.64
N TYR A 288 -11.42 9.75 -1.62
CA TYR A 288 -11.24 8.76 -2.69
C TYR A 288 -11.68 9.32 -4.03
N ARG A 289 -12.88 9.92 -4.13
CA ARG A 289 -13.33 10.58 -5.37
C ARG A 289 -12.38 11.68 -5.88
N ARG A 290 -11.75 12.44 -4.97
CA ARG A 290 -10.74 13.44 -5.36
C ARG A 290 -9.44 12.80 -5.83
N LYS A 291 -9.02 11.71 -5.20
CA LYS A 291 -7.87 10.90 -5.62
C LYS A 291 -8.13 10.29 -7.00
N ASP A 292 -9.27 9.66 -7.23
CA ASP A 292 -9.62 9.02 -8.50
C ASP A 292 -9.55 10.01 -9.67
N ARG A 293 -9.98 11.26 -9.46
CA ARG A 293 -9.83 12.33 -10.46
C ARG A 293 -8.37 12.63 -10.79
N ARG A 294 -7.49 12.65 -9.79
CA ARG A 294 -6.05 12.86 -9.98
C ARG A 294 -5.41 11.68 -10.72
N ASP A 295 -5.77 10.47 -10.33
CA ASP A 295 -5.29 9.25 -10.99
C ASP A 295 -5.76 9.22 -12.44
N ALA A 296 -7.02 9.56 -12.73
CA ALA A 296 -7.53 9.65 -14.09
C ALA A 296 -6.76 10.65 -14.96
N ILE A 297 -6.40 11.83 -14.42
CA ILE A 297 -5.57 12.81 -15.11
C ILE A 297 -4.17 12.24 -15.38
N PHE A 298 -3.57 11.56 -14.40
CA PHE A 298 -2.25 10.96 -14.51
C PHE A 298 -2.21 9.86 -15.59
N PHE A 299 -3.14 8.91 -15.54
CA PHE A 299 -3.21 7.84 -16.53
C PHE A 299 -3.54 8.34 -17.94
N LYS A 300 -4.36 9.38 -18.08
CA LYS A 300 -4.59 10.04 -19.38
C LYS A 300 -3.31 10.65 -19.96
N LYS A 301 -2.42 11.17 -19.10
CA LYS A 301 -1.10 11.67 -19.54
C LYS A 301 -0.22 10.53 -20.08
N ILE A 302 -0.18 9.39 -19.38
CA ILE A 302 0.56 8.20 -19.83
C ILE A 302 -0.02 7.68 -21.15
N GLU A 303 -1.33 7.61 -21.27
CA GLU A 303 -1.99 7.16 -22.50
C GLU A 303 -1.59 8.02 -23.71
N ASN A 304 -1.61 9.35 -23.54
CA ASN A 304 -1.17 10.28 -24.57
C ASN A 304 0.31 10.09 -24.94
N GLN A 305 1.19 9.82 -23.96
CA GLN A 305 2.60 9.54 -24.20
C GLN A 305 2.81 8.23 -24.97
N ARG A 306 2.10 7.15 -24.61
CA ARG A 306 2.14 5.88 -25.33
C ARG A 306 1.65 6.03 -26.77
N ARG A 307 0.56 6.77 -27.00
CA ARG A 307 0.03 7.07 -28.34
C ARG A 307 1.02 7.89 -29.18
N ALA A 308 1.65 8.91 -28.61
CA ALA A 308 2.64 9.72 -29.30
C ALA A 308 3.89 8.90 -29.69
N LYS A 309 4.37 8.03 -28.80
CA LYS A 309 5.48 7.10 -29.08
C LYS A 309 5.13 6.16 -30.24
N ALA A 310 3.97 5.50 -30.17
CA ALA A 310 3.50 4.60 -31.21
C ALA A 310 3.34 5.30 -32.58
N PHE A 311 2.89 6.56 -32.60
CA PHE A 311 2.83 7.34 -33.83
C PHE A 311 4.22 7.64 -34.40
N ALA A 312 5.18 8.02 -33.55
CA ALA A 312 6.55 8.29 -33.95
C ALA A 312 7.26 7.04 -34.50
N ASP A 313 7.03 5.88 -33.89
CA ASP A 313 7.63 4.61 -34.32
C ASP A 313 7.09 4.18 -35.69
N ARG A 314 5.77 4.30 -35.93
CA ARG A 314 5.17 4.07 -37.27
C ARG A 314 5.72 5.01 -38.34
N GLN A 315 5.98 6.27 -38.02
CA GLN A 315 6.58 7.19 -38.99
C GLN A 315 8.01 6.79 -39.38
N LYS A 316 8.79 6.26 -38.43
CA LYS A 316 10.14 5.76 -38.70
C LYS A 316 10.12 4.49 -39.56
N GLU A 317 9.14 3.61 -39.37
CA GLU A 317 8.97 2.42 -40.21
C GLU A 317 8.59 2.77 -41.65
N MET A 318 7.72 3.78 -41.86
CA MET A 318 7.35 4.23 -43.21
C MET A 318 8.48 4.96 -43.97
N GLN A 319 9.55 5.36 -43.27
CA GLN A 319 10.72 6.04 -43.87
C GLN A 319 11.90 5.09 -44.14
N LYS A 320 11.81 3.81 -43.74
CA LYS A 320 12.78 2.75 -44.04
C LYS A 320 12.31 1.90 -45.21
#